data_AF-A0AAV1ZHC0-F1
#
_entry.id   AF-A0AAV1ZHC0-F1
#
_cell.length_a   1.000
_cell.length_b   1.000
_cell.length_c   1.000
_cell.angle_alpha   90.00
_cell.angle_beta   90.00
_cell.angle_gamma   90.00
#
_symmetry.space_group_name_H-M   'P 1'
#
loop_
_entity.id
_entity.type
_entity.pdbx_description
1 polymer ?
#
loop_
_entity_poly.entity_id
_entity_poly.type
_entity_poly.pdbx_seq_one_letter_code
_entity_poly.pdbx_strand_id
1 'polypeptide(L)'
;MWESLCNDVGGNKDGKVHFQDLVNFLYELTSRTRHFEELPDFLQNLAIEVFHMIDKKCDMMWDRDEYRFGSVIWCYVTELKEIDKAFESMLSSDDRKRGGITLERFKELVTEFFTSLDANTPSRNIFGPLDPNMAEEILCRAAPVC
;
A
#
# COMPACT_ATOMS: atom_id res chain seq x y z
N MET A 1 12.04 12.11 -1.43
CA MET A 1 10.63 11.71 -1.18
C MET A 1 9.79 12.87 -0.64
N TRP A 2 10.09 13.46 0.52
CA TRP A 2 9.28 14.54 1.14
C TRP A 2 9.05 15.77 0.25
N GLU A 3 10.10 16.27 -0.40
CA GLU A 3 9.99 17.46 -1.27
C GLU A 3 9.05 17.23 -2.47
N SER A 4 9.10 16.05 -3.10
CA SER A 4 8.16 15.70 -4.18
C SER A 4 6.72 15.61 -3.68
N LEU A 5 6.48 14.99 -2.52
CA LEU A 5 5.16 14.97 -1.89
C LEU A 5 4.63 16.38 -1.66
N CYS A 6 5.44 17.29 -1.09
CA CYS A 6 5.02 18.67 -0.85
C CYS A 6 4.70 19.44 -2.13
N ASN A 7 5.47 19.21 -3.21
CA ASN A 7 5.24 19.84 -4.49
C ASN A 7 3.95 19.33 -5.16
N ASP A 8 3.70 18.03 -5.09
CA ASP A 8 2.57 17.39 -5.76
C ASP A 8 1.24 17.60 -5.04
N VAL A 9 1.23 17.51 -3.70
CA VAL A 9 0.01 17.63 -2.88
C VAL A 9 -0.30 19.09 -2.52
N GLY A 10 0.70 19.97 -2.54
CA GLY A 10 0.56 21.38 -2.16
C GLY A 10 0.78 21.60 -0.66
N GLY A 11 2.03 21.58 -0.24
CA GLY A 11 2.42 21.97 1.13
C GLY A 11 2.04 23.43 1.42
N ASN A 12 1.57 23.70 2.64
CA ASN A 12 1.32 25.07 3.09
C ASN A 12 2.64 25.85 3.28
N LYS A 13 2.55 27.14 3.64
CA LYS A 13 3.72 28.03 3.86
C LYS A 13 4.77 27.50 4.84
N ASP A 14 4.41 26.55 5.70
CA ASP A 14 5.31 25.91 6.66
C ASP A 14 5.82 24.54 6.17
N GLY A 15 5.57 24.20 4.90
CA GLY A 15 5.94 22.92 4.28
C GLY A 15 5.10 21.74 4.76
N LYS A 16 3.91 21.96 5.35
CA LYS A 16 3.06 20.88 5.85
C LYS A 16 1.99 20.51 4.83
N VAL A 17 1.77 19.21 4.66
CA VAL A 17 0.66 18.68 3.86
C VAL A 17 -0.54 18.44 4.77
N HIS A 18 -1.70 19.01 4.43
CA HIS A 18 -2.93 18.73 5.17
C HIS A 18 -3.52 17.39 4.71
N PHE A 19 -4.12 16.66 5.65
CA PHE A 19 -4.69 15.34 5.37
C PHE A 19 -5.73 15.37 4.24
N GLN A 20 -6.61 16.38 4.22
CA GLN A 20 -7.62 16.50 3.17
C GLN A 20 -7.01 16.70 1.78
N ASP A 21 -5.93 17.49 1.68
CA ASP A 21 -5.24 17.73 0.41
C ASP A 21 -4.59 16.44 -0.09
N LEU A 22 -4.00 15.65 0.83
CA LEU A 22 -3.47 14.33 0.51
C LEU A 22 -4.56 13.38 0.03
N VAL A 23 -5.71 13.31 0.72
CA VAL A 23 -6.83 12.45 0.32
C VAL A 23 -7.36 12.86 -1.06
N ASN A 24 -7.54 14.16 -1.31
CA ASN A 24 -8.00 14.66 -2.61
C ASN A 24 -7.00 14.29 -3.72
N PHE A 25 -5.71 14.50 -3.46
CA PHE A 25 -4.65 14.15 -4.40
C PHE A 25 -4.63 12.64 -4.72
N LEU A 26 -4.72 11.79 -3.70
CA LEU A 26 -4.80 10.33 -3.87
C LEU A 26 -6.05 9.93 -4.65
N TYR A 27 -7.20 10.58 -4.40
CA TYR A 27 -8.43 10.33 -5.13
C TYR A 27 -8.30 10.67 -6.62
N GLU A 28 -7.59 11.75 -6.98
CA GLU A 28 -7.33 12.10 -8.38
C GLU A 28 -6.51 11.02 -9.12
N LEU A 29 -5.62 10.30 -8.42
CA LEU A 29 -4.80 9.22 -8.99
C LEU A 29 -5.66 8.14 -9.66
N THR A 30 -6.83 7.84 -9.09
CA THR A 30 -7.79 6.83 -9.59
C THR A 30 -8.20 7.09 -11.05
N SER A 31 -8.21 8.35 -11.48
CA SER A 31 -8.64 8.75 -12.82
C SER A 31 -7.50 8.87 -13.82
N ARG A 32 -6.28 9.21 -13.37
CA ARG A 32 -5.15 9.59 -14.23
C ARG A 32 -4.03 8.56 -14.31
N THR A 33 -4.08 7.52 -13.50
CA THR A 33 -3.02 6.52 -13.36
C THR A 33 -3.55 5.15 -13.74
N ARG A 34 -2.80 4.42 -14.56
CA ARG A 34 -3.04 3.04 -14.97
C ARG A 34 -1.79 2.17 -14.78
N HIS A 35 -0.62 2.78 -14.87
CA HIS A 35 0.67 2.11 -14.74
C HIS A 35 1.49 2.68 -13.59
N PHE A 36 2.41 1.88 -13.05
CA PHE A 36 3.22 2.27 -11.90
C PHE A 36 4.07 3.52 -12.19
N GLU A 37 4.58 3.64 -13.42
CA GLU A 37 5.40 4.75 -13.88
C GLU A 37 4.62 6.08 -13.97
N GLU A 38 3.29 6.02 -13.94
CA GLU A 38 2.41 7.19 -13.94
C GLU A 38 2.08 7.67 -12.52
N LEU A 39 2.44 6.89 -11.49
CA LEU A 39 2.33 7.35 -10.10
C LEU A 39 3.29 8.51 -9.86
N PRO A 40 2.98 9.42 -8.92
CA PRO A 40 3.91 10.45 -8.48
C PRO A 40 5.25 9.85 -8.00
N ASP A 41 6.35 10.54 -8.28
CA ASP A 41 7.71 10.08 -7.96
C ASP A 41 7.85 9.67 -6.50
N PHE A 42 7.22 10.39 -5.55
CA PHE A 42 7.30 10.03 -4.14
C PHE A 42 6.64 8.67 -3.83
N LEU A 43 5.54 8.31 -4.52
CA LEU A 43 4.89 7.00 -4.34
C LEU A 43 5.70 5.88 -5.00
N GLN A 44 6.27 6.15 -6.19
CA GLN A 44 7.15 5.18 -6.85
C GLN A 44 8.36 4.86 -5.96
N ASN A 45 9.03 5.90 -5.45
CA ASN A 45 10.19 5.74 -4.57
C ASN A 45 9.80 5.07 -3.25
N LEU A 46 8.68 5.45 -2.64
CA LEU A 46 8.20 4.82 -1.41
C LEU A 46 7.96 3.32 -1.60
N ALA A 47 7.30 2.93 -2.69
CA ALA A 47 7.04 1.54 -3.00
C ALA A 47 8.34 0.74 -3.19
N ILE A 48 9.30 1.28 -3.95
CA ILE A 48 10.59 0.62 -4.20
C ILE A 48 11.41 0.48 -2.90
N GLU A 49 11.45 1.52 -2.08
CA GLU A 49 12.14 1.50 -0.78
C GLU A 49 11.51 0.49 0.18
N VAL A 50 10.17 0.45 0.25
CA VAL A 50 9.43 -0.55 1.03
C VAL A 50 9.76 -1.96 0.54
N PHE A 51 9.75 -2.20 -0.78
CA PHE A 51 10.09 -3.49 -1.35
C PHE A 51 11.47 -3.98 -0.86
N HIS A 52 12.49 -3.16 -1.05
CA HIS A 52 13.86 -3.49 -0.64
C HIS A 52 14.04 -3.59 0.88
N MET A 53 13.27 -2.84 1.67
CA MET A 53 13.33 -2.95 3.12
C MET A 53 12.90 -4.33 3.62
N ILE A 54 11.94 -4.95 2.94
CA ILE A 54 11.32 -6.22 3.33
C ILE A 54 11.95 -7.43 2.67
N ASP A 55 12.50 -7.30 1.46
CA ASP A 55 13.30 -8.34 0.77
C ASP A 55 14.62 -8.57 1.55
N LYS A 56 14.55 -9.40 2.59
CA LYS A 56 15.68 -9.72 3.47
C LYS A 56 16.64 -10.70 2.83
N LYS A 57 16.14 -11.51 1.89
CA LYS A 57 16.94 -12.48 1.15
C LYS A 57 17.69 -11.84 -0.01
N CYS A 58 17.32 -10.62 -0.40
CA CYS A 58 17.85 -9.89 -1.54
C CYS A 58 17.70 -10.68 -2.85
N ASP A 59 16.59 -11.40 -3.00
CA ASP A 59 16.30 -12.23 -4.18
C ASP A 59 15.31 -11.57 -5.14
N MET A 60 14.96 -10.30 -4.90
CA MET A 60 14.01 -9.50 -5.66
C MET A 60 12.59 -10.07 -5.63
N MET A 61 12.25 -10.78 -4.56
CA MET A 61 10.95 -11.36 -4.32
C MET A 61 10.58 -11.21 -2.84
N TRP A 62 9.29 -11.09 -2.56
CA TRP A 62 8.75 -11.27 -1.22
C TRP A 62 8.13 -12.64 -1.13
N ASP A 63 8.67 -13.47 -0.25
CA ASP A 63 7.96 -14.66 0.17
C ASP A 63 7.04 -14.40 1.36
N ARG A 64 6.40 -15.46 1.85
CA ARG A 64 5.47 -15.38 2.98
C ARG A 64 6.13 -14.84 4.24
N ASP A 65 7.36 -15.24 4.53
CA ASP A 65 8.04 -14.87 5.77
C ASP A 65 8.51 -13.42 5.74
N GLU A 66 8.92 -12.93 4.57
CA GLU A 66 9.22 -11.51 4.36
C GLU A 66 7.95 -10.65 4.44
N TYR A 67 6.85 -11.08 3.82
CA TYR A 67 5.59 -10.39 3.96
C TYR A 67 5.08 -10.36 5.42
N ARG A 68 5.28 -11.44 6.19
CA ARG A 68 5.02 -11.45 7.64
C ARG A 68 5.87 -10.44 8.39
N PHE A 69 7.17 -10.41 8.11
CA PHE A 69 8.09 -9.45 8.70
C PHE A 69 7.64 -8.01 8.43
N GLY A 70 7.28 -7.70 7.18
CA GLY A 70 6.71 -6.40 6.82
C GLY A 70 5.43 -6.12 7.59
N SER A 71 4.44 -7.01 7.51
CA SER A 71 3.13 -6.81 8.14
C SER A 71 3.21 -6.47 9.63
N VAL A 72 4.17 -7.03 10.37
CA VAL A 72 4.40 -6.72 11.79
C VAL A 72 4.99 -5.32 12.03
N ILE A 73 5.68 -4.74 11.04
CA ILE A 73 6.24 -3.38 11.14
C ILE A 73 5.13 -2.33 10.99
N TRP A 74 4.22 -2.50 10.03
CA TRP A 74 3.23 -1.47 9.67
C TRP A 74 1.86 -1.68 10.31
N CYS A 75 1.46 -2.92 10.60
CA CYS A 75 0.13 -3.24 11.11
C CYS A 75 0.18 -3.76 12.55
N TYR A 76 -0.86 -3.39 13.30
CA TYR A 76 -1.17 -4.12 14.52
C TYR A 76 -1.76 -5.48 14.13
N VAL A 77 -0.98 -6.55 14.27
CA VAL A 77 -1.44 -7.89 13.93
C VAL A 77 -1.56 -8.77 15.18
N THR A 78 -2.69 -9.44 15.31
CA THR A 78 -2.99 -10.34 16.43
C THR A 78 -2.65 -11.80 16.13
N GLU A 79 -2.77 -12.24 14.87
CA GLU A 79 -2.56 -13.64 14.48
C GLU A 79 -1.84 -13.79 13.12
N LEU A 80 -0.79 -14.62 13.09
CA LEU A 80 -0.03 -14.92 11.86
C LEU A 80 -0.88 -15.55 10.75
N LYS A 81 -1.95 -16.27 11.12
CA LYS A 81 -2.84 -16.92 10.15
C LYS A 81 -3.55 -15.91 9.24
N GLU A 82 -3.92 -14.75 9.79
CA GLU A 82 -4.58 -13.72 8.99
C GLU A 82 -3.58 -13.02 8.05
N ILE A 83 -2.31 -12.89 8.45
CA ILE A 83 -1.25 -12.44 7.57
C ILE A 83 -1.05 -13.42 6.41
N ASP A 84 -0.98 -14.72 6.70
CA ASP A 84 -0.83 -15.74 5.67
C ASP A 84 -1.98 -15.71 4.66
N LYS A 85 -3.21 -15.55 5.16
CA LYS A 85 -4.39 -15.44 4.31
C LYS A 85 -4.35 -14.19 3.45
N ALA A 86 -3.89 -13.06 3.99
CA ALA A 86 -3.71 -11.82 3.27
C ALA A 86 -2.66 -11.96 2.15
N PHE A 87 -1.50 -12.57 2.45
CA PHE A 87 -0.48 -12.88 1.47
C PHE A 87 -1.03 -13.75 0.33
N GLU A 88 -1.65 -14.88 0.69
CA GLU A 88 -2.21 -15.83 -0.27
C GLU A 88 -3.28 -15.20 -1.17
N SER A 89 -4.04 -14.23 -0.67
CA SER A 89 -5.06 -13.54 -1.46
C SER A 89 -4.45 -12.71 -2.61
N MET A 90 -3.21 -12.21 -2.45
CA MET A 90 -2.54 -11.37 -3.45
C MET A 90 -1.84 -12.18 -4.55
N LEU A 91 -1.55 -13.45 -4.30
CA LEU A 91 -0.79 -14.29 -5.22
C LEU A 91 -1.63 -14.73 -6.42
N SER A 92 -1.16 -14.38 -7.61
CA SER A 92 -1.60 -15.01 -8.85
C SER A 92 -1.12 -16.46 -8.96
N SER A 93 -1.60 -17.19 -9.96
CA SER A 93 -1.14 -18.55 -10.27
C SER A 93 0.36 -18.62 -10.54
N ASP A 94 0.95 -17.57 -11.12
CA ASP A 94 2.38 -17.55 -11.44
C ASP A 94 3.23 -17.14 -10.24
N ASP A 95 2.74 -16.24 -9.39
CA ASP A 95 3.37 -15.89 -8.11
C ASP A 95 3.47 -17.14 -7.22
N ARG A 96 2.40 -17.95 -7.15
CA ARG A 96 2.38 -19.22 -6.41
C ARG A 96 3.42 -20.22 -6.91
N LYS A 97 3.63 -20.31 -8.23
CA LYS A 97 4.63 -21.21 -8.82
C LYS A 97 6.05 -20.73 -8.51
N ARG A 98 6.27 -19.41 -8.50
CA ARG A 98 7.56 -18.79 -8.18
C ARG A 98 7.88 -18.82 -6.68
N GLY A 99 6.84 -18.89 -5.85
CA GLY A 99 6.96 -18.91 -4.39
C GLY A 99 6.81 -17.55 -3.73
N GLY A 100 6.39 -16.51 -4.47
CA GLY A 100 6.28 -15.16 -3.92
C GLY A 100 5.95 -14.08 -4.94
N ILE A 101 6.01 -12.83 -4.47
CA ILE A 101 5.68 -11.62 -5.23
C ILE A 101 6.99 -10.94 -5.66
N THR A 102 7.24 -10.87 -6.97
CA THR A 102 8.41 -10.14 -7.49
C THR A 102 8.22 -8.63 -7.39
N LEU A 103 9.29 -7.85 -7.56
CA LEU A 103 9.18 -6.38 -7.62
C LEU A 103 8.16 -5.91 -8.69
N GLU A 104 8.15 -6.52 -9.86
CA GLU A 104 7.20 -6.15 -10.92
C GLU A 104 5.74 -6.45 -10.51
N ARG A 105 5.49 -7.60 -9.91
CA ARG A 105 4.16 -7.92 -9.37
C ARG A 105 3.77 -6.98 -8.22
N PHE A 106 4.73 -6.60 -7.39
CA PHE A 106 4.51 -5.66 -6.31
C PHE A 106 4.11 -4.27 -6.84
N LYS A 107 4.76 -3.77 -7.89
CA LYS A 107 4.38 -2.52 -8.56
C LYS A 107 2.94 -2.54 -9.09
N GLU A 108 2.50 -3.66 -9.68
CA GLU A 108 1.11 -3.83 -10.11
C GLU A 108 0.14 -3.73 -8.93
N LEU A 109 0.43 -4.42 -7.82
CA LEU A 109 -0.38 -4.39 -6.60
C LEU A 109 -0.41 -2.98 -5.98
N VAL A 110 0.72 -2.26 -5.93
CA VAL A 110 0.79 -0.86 -5.45
C VAL A 110 -0.08 0.04 -6.30
N THR A 111 -0.01 -0.11 -7.62
CA THR A 111 -0.79 0.71 -8.56
C THR A 111 -2.27 0.46 -8.33
N GLU A 112 -2.71 -0.80 -8.24
CA GLU A 112 -4.10 -1.15 -7.92
C GLU A 112 -4.53 -0.60 -6.56
N PHE A 113 -3.69 -0.69 -5.53
CA PHE A 113 -3.98 -0.17 -4.19
C PHE A 113 -4.32 1.33 -4.19
N PHE A 114 -3.56 2.15 -4.93
CA PHE A 114 -3.77 3.60 -4.96
C PHE A 114 -4.84 4.07 -5.94
N THR A 115 -5.24 3.23 -6.90
CA THR A 115 -6.08 3.66 -8.02
C THR A 115 -7.43 2.96 -8.09
N SER A 116 -7.57 1.79 -7.46
CA SER A 116 -8.82 1.04 -7.47
C SER A 116 -9.88 1.71 -6.62
N LEU A 117 -11.09 1.82 -7.17
CA LEU A 117 -12.29 2.20 -6.42
C LEU A 117 -13.01 0.97 -5.83
N ASP A 118 -12.54 -0.25 -6.14
CA ASP A 118 -13.05 -1.49 -5.55
C ASP A 118 -12.24 -1.89 -4.31
N ALA A 119 -12.90 -1.80 -3.15
CA ALA A 119 -12.34 -2.15 -1.85
C ALA A 119 -12.15 -3.66 -1.63
N ASN A 120 -12.55 -4.51 -2.58
CA ASN A 120 -12.40 -5.97 -2.50
C ASN A 120 -11.22 -6.50 -3.32
N THR A 121 -10.43 -5.61 -3.92
CA THR A 121 -9.22 -6.01 -4.64
C THR A 121 -8.19 -6.66 -3.71
N PRO A 122 -7.43 -7.67 -4.18
CA PRO A 122 -6.39 -8.29 -3.37
C PRO A 122 -5.31 -7.31 -2.89
N SER A 123 -4.99 -6.29 -3.68
CA SER A 123 -3.99 -5.26 -3.36
C SER A 123 -4.26 -4.50 -2.06
N ARG A 124 -5.49 -4.47 -1.55
CA ARG A 124 -5.82 -3.90 -0.23
C ARG A 124 -4.97 -4.49 0.92
N ASN A 125 -4.43 -5.69 0.70
CA ASN A 125 -3.60 -6.40 1.66
C ASN A 125 -2.10 -6.14 1.52
N ILE A 126 -1.65 -5.24 0.62
CA ILE A 126 -0.23 -5.06 0.34
C ILE A 126 0.61 -4.61 1.55
N PHE A 127 -0.02 -3.86 2.46
CA PHE A 127 0.62 -3.41 3.71
C PHE A 127 0.22 -4.25 4.94
N GLY A 128 -0.40 -5.41 4.74
CA GLY A 128 -0.89 -6.28 5.81
C GLY A 128 -2.40 -6.48 5.76
N PRO A 129 -2.95 -7.40 6.58
CA PRO A 129 -4.39 -7.60 6.68
C PRO A 129 -5.08 -6.36 7.23
N LEU A 130 -6.15 -5.91 6.57
CA LEU A 130 -7.04 -4.89 7.11
C LEU A 130 -8.04 -5.54 8.08
N ASP A 131 -8.20 -4.97 9.28
CA ASP A 131 -9.34 -5.28 10.14
C ASP A 131 -10.52 -4.39 9.73
N PRO A 132 -11.55 -4.94 9.06
CA PRO A 132 -12.70 -4.16 8.61
C PRO A 132 -13.49 -3.55 9.78
N ASN A 133 -13.51 -4.18 10.96
CA ASN A 133 -14.21 -3.65 12.12
C ASN A 133 -13.49 -2.40 12.66
N MET A 134 -12.15 -2.41 12.63
CA MET A 134 -11.35 -1.27 13.06
C MET A 134 -11.47 -0.10 12.07
N ALA A 135 -11.57 -0.38 10.77
CA ALA A 135 -11.77 0.66 9.75
C ALA A 135 -13.11 1.40 9.93
N GLU A 136 -14.21 0.66 10.13
CA GLU A 136 -15.53 1.25 10.40
C GLU A 136 -15.53 2.07 11.69
N GLU A 137 -14.92 1.57 12.76
CA GLU A 137 -14.83 2.28 14.03
C GLU A 137 -14.03 3.59 13.89
N ILE A 138 -12.91 3.59 13.15
CA ILE A 138 -12.09 4.78 12.89
C ILE A 138 -12.88 5.79 12.05
N LEU A 139 -13.57 5.35 10.99
CA LEU A 139 -14.38 6.22 10.14
C LEU A 139 -15.56 6.84 10.90
N CYS A 140 -16.24 6.07 11.76
CA CYS A 140 -17.29 6.59 12.64
C CYS A 140 -16.77 7.63 13.63
N ARG A 141 -15.53 7.47 14.13
CA ARG A 141 -14.89 8.45 15.03
C ARG A 141 -14.37 9.70 14.31
N ALA A 142 -14.01 9.56 13.03
CA ALA A 142 -13.50 10.66 12.20
C ALA A 142 -14.63 11.47 11.53
N ALA A 143 -15.85 10.94 11.45
CA ALA A 143 -17.00 11.67 10.97
C ALA A 143 -17.31 12.86 11.90
N PRO A 144 -17.46 14.09 11.38
CA PRO A 144 -17.89 15.21 12.21
C PRO A 144 -19.27 14.90 12.79
N VAL A 145 -19.42 15.08 14.10
CA VAL A 145 -20.70 14.98 14.79
C VAL A 145 -21.64 16.00 14.13
N CYS A 146 -22.65 15.51 13.41
CA CYS A 146 -23.75 16.35 12.92
C CYS A 146 -24.53 16.98 14.07
#